data_AF-A0A536RDH9-F1
#
_entry.id   AF-A0A536RDH9-F1
#
_cell.length_a   1.000
_cell.length_b   1.000
_cell.length_c   1.000
_cell.angle_alpha   90.00
_cell.angle_beta   90.00
_cell.angle_gamma   90.00
#
_symmetry.space_group_name_H-M   'P 1'
#
loop_
_entity.id
_entity.type
_entity.pdbx_description
1 polymer ?
#
loop_
_entity_poly.entity_id
_entity_poly.type
_entity_poly.pdbx_seq_one_letter_code
_entity_poly.pdbx_strand_id
1 'polypeptide(L)'
;MNLLNESLWRDEAFAALLSRHEPSEIIGLSAGDATPPLFYLVLHFWVGVLGDSEVAMRALTLLFFVATGLVMFLLGSRLGGNARWWLLAFSLTQPFLFRYGFEVRAYSLLALLTATTILFFARRDRLALAISATALLYTHLFGVWIVAALLGWAVLKREPVVPLLVALAASLPWAVNYVTFGRAATGWWLPAPTADSVALYLVKLGAPLLLILVPFARGLARQPVFPLAAFLFLTPIVGALAVSQIKPVFLDRYLIVVVPAELLLLVLPAATTRHFRYLAAVVLLVHLGASAYLFTHPAKPPFRELAAYLESERRPGDVVINMDALTYFESHYYGLDSKILSPSADIPIYLGSVLIPASDVITALPTSAERYFWIEIHDSPGDRHPLPLPLVDTKDFGKVTLSLYLAQ
;
A
#
# COMPACT_ATOMS: atom_id res chain seq x y z
N MET A 1 5.57 2.98 -21.80
CA MET A 1 4.76 2.80 -20.57
C MET A 1 5.53 3.43 -19.40
N ASN A 2 4.86 4.04 -18.45
CA ASN A 2 5.43 4.60 -17.22
C ASN A 2 4.49 4.30 -16.04
N LEU A 3 4.84 4.70 -14.82
CA LEU A 3 3.99 4.41 -13.65
C LEU A 3 2.56 4.98 -13.73
N LEU A 4 2.26 5.99 -14.57
CA LEU A 4 0.90 6.52 -14.71
C LEU A 4 -0.01 5.64 -15.58
N ASN A 5 0.55 4.89 -16.52
CA ASN A 5 -0.22 4.14 -17.53
C ASN A 5 0.22 2.67 -17.67
N GLU A 6 0.98 2.16 -16.71
CA GLU A 6 1.14 0.73 -16.50
C GLU A 6 -0.17 0.14 -15.97
N SER A 7 -0.41 -1.12 -16.36
CA SER A 7 -1.58 -1.87 -15.94
C SER A 7 -1.74 -1.87 -14.41
N LEU A 8 -2.98 -1.70 -13.94
CA LEU A 8 -3.33 -2.06 -12.57
C LEU A 8 -2.96 -3.51 -12.32
N TRP A 9 -2.38 -3.76 -11.15
CA TRP A 9 -2.06 -5.11 -10.73
C TRP A 9 -2.81 -5.50 -9.45
N ARG A 10 -3.13 -6.79 -9.28
CA ARG A 10 -3.50 -7.41 -8.01
C ARG A 10 -4.49 -6.57 -7.15
N ASP A 11 -3.99 -5.98 -6.08
CA ASP A 11 -4.75 -5.24 -5.08
C ASP A 11 -5.19 -3.84 -5.55
N GLU A 12 -4.61 -3.32 -6.63
CA GLU A 12 -5.07 -2.12 -7.32
C GLU A 12 -6.33 -2.39 -8.14
N ALA A 13 -6.39 -3.54 -8.82
CA ALA A 13 -7.58 -3.96 -9.54
C ALA A 13 -8.74 -4.22 -8.56
N PHE A 14 -8.46 -4.86 -7.41
CA PHE A 14 -9.42 -4.97 -6.31
C PHE A 14 -9.93 -3.59 -5.85
N ALA A 15 -9.04 -2.63 -5.62
CA ALA A 15 -9.43 -1.28 -5.19
C ALA A 15 -10.30 -0.56 -6.22
N ALA A 16 -9.96 -0.70 -7.51
CA ALA A 16 -10.73 -0.14 -8.61
C ALA A 16 -12.13 -0.76 -8.68
N LEU A 17 -12.25 -2.09 -8.61
CA LEU A 17 -13.53 -2.80 -8.60
C LEU A 17 -14.38 -2.44 -7.37
N LEU A 18 -13.79 -2.41 -6.18
CA LEU A 18 -14.49 -2.03 -4.95
C LEU A 18 -15.04 -0.60 -5.04
N SER A 19 -14.30 0.32 -5.66
CA SER A 19 -14.72 1.73 -5.78
C SER A 19 -15.96 1.94 -6.66
N ARG A 20 -16.34 0.94 -7.48
CA ARG A 20 -17.55 0.99 -8.33
C ARG A 20 -18.84 0.75 -7.55
N HIS A 21 -18.75 0.28 -6.30
CA HIS A 21 -19.91 0.02 -5.44
C HIS A 21 -20.44 1.29 -4.76
N GLU A 22 -21.67 1.24 -4.28
CA GLU A 22 -22.26 2.34 -3.50
C GLU A 22 -21.54 2.49 -2.14
N PRO A 23 -21.48 3.71 -1.54
CA PRO A 23 -20.72 3.94 -0.31
C PRO A 23 -21.06 2.99 0.86
N SER A 24 -22.33 2.61 1.03
CA SER A 24 -22.73 1.66 2.06
C SER A 24 -22.24 0.24 1.78
N GLU A 25 -22.21 -0.16 0.52
CA GLU A 25 -21.69 -1.46 0.09
C GLU A 25 -20.17 -1.50 0.26
N ILE A 26 -19.45 -0.43 -0.09
CA ILE A 26 -18.01 -0.30 0.16
C ILE A 26 -17.69 -0.54 1.64
N ILE A 27 -18.45 0.07 2.55
CA ILE A 27 -18.26 -0.13 3.99
C ILE A 27 -18.51 -1.59 4.39
N GLY A 28 -19.60 -2.19 3.89
CA GLY A 28 -19.93 -3.59 4.18
C GLY A 28 -18.89 -4.58 3.65
N LEU A 29 -18.49 -4.44 2.39
CA LEU A 29 -17.48 -5.27 1.72
C LEU A 29 -16.11 -5.11 2.38
N SER A 30 -15.72 -3.89 2.73
CA SER A 30 -14.46 -3.61 3.45
C SER A 30 -14.46 -4.24 4.84
N ALA A 31 -15.61 -4.35 5.52
CA ALA A 31 -15.71 -5.00 6.82
C ALA A 31 -15.47 -6.52 6.76
N GLY A 32 -15.69 -7.13 5.60
CA GLY A 32 -15.33 -8.52 5.30
C GLY A 32 -13.87 -8.72 4.88
N ASP A 33 -13.10 -7.64 4.72
CA ASP A 33 -11.70 -7.65 4.32
C ASP A 33 -10.78 -7.06 5.42
N ALA A 34 -9.46 -7.17 5.22
CA ALA A 34 -8.43 -6.64 6.11
C ALA A 34 -8.27 -5.11 6.04
N THR A 35 -9.00 -4.40 5.17
CA THR A 35 -8.71 -2.99 4.88
C THR A 35 -9.88 -2.05 5.26
N PRO A 36 -9.62 -0.94 5.98
CA PRO A 36 -10.65 0.03 6.33
C PRO A 36 -11.16 0.84 5.12
N PRO A 37 -12.36 1.45 5.23
CA PRO A 37 -13.08 1.92 4.06
C PRO A 37 -12.64 3.30 3.55
N LEU A 38 -11.87 4.10 4.30
CA LEU A 38 -11.68 5.51 3.95
C LEU A 38 -11.07 5.71 2.57
N PHE A 39 -10.03 4.93 2.24
CA PHE A 39 -9.39 5.05 0.93
C PHE A 39 -10.36 4.73 -0.22
N TYR A 40 -11.14 3.65 -0.09
CA TYR A 40 -12.07 3.22 -1.13
C TYR A 40 -13.24 4.19 -1.28
N LEU A 41 -13.74 4.77 -0.18
CA LEU A 41 -14.75 5.82 -0.22
C LEU A 41 -14.25 7.07 -0.95
N VAL A 42 -13.02 7.50 -0.67
CA VAL A 42 -12.43 8.65 -1.37
C VAL A 42 -12.19 8.32 -2.85
N LEU A 43 -11.73 7.10 -3.15
CA LEU A 43 -11.55 6.62 -4.52
C LEU A 43 -12.87 6.57 -5.29
N HIS A 44 -13.96 6.11 -4.68
CA HIS A 44 -15.31 6.08 -5.27
C HIS A 44 -15.75 7.46 -5.76
N PHE A 45 -15.69 8.47 -4.89
CA PHE A 45 -16.07 9.84 -5.28
C PHE A 45 -15.13 10.44 -6.32
N TRP A 46 -13.84 10.10 -6.28
CA TRP A 46 -12.87 10.55 -7.28
C TRP A 46 -13.15 9.96 -8.65
N VAL A 47 -13.37 8.64 -8.72
CA VAL A 47 -13.74 7.91 -9.93
C VAL A 47 -15.08 8.40 -10.49
N GLY A 48 -16.05 8.71 -9.64
CA GLY A 48 -17.33 9.29 -10.07
C GLY A 48 -17.20 10.63 -10.81
N VAL A 49 -16.11 11.38 -10.57
CA VAL A 49 -15.86 12.69 -11.22
C VAL A 49 -14.91 12.58 -12.41
N LEU A 50 -13.83 11.79 -12.30
CA LEU A 50 -12.75 11.74 -13.29
C LEU A 50 -12.68 10.43 -14.10
N GLY A 51 -13.54 9.45 -13.78
CA GLY A 51 -13.52 8.11 -14.37
C GLY A 51 -12.54 7.15 -13.70
N ASP A 52 -12.60 5.88 -14.11
CA ASP A 52 -11.83 4.76 -13.54
C ASP A 52 -10.64 4.34 -14.39
N SER A 53 -10.12 5.22 -15.25
CA SER A 53 -8.88 4.93 -16.00
C SER A 53 -7.66 4.84 -15.05
N GLU A 54 -6.63 4.09 -15.46
CA GLU A 54 -5.35 3.97 -14.73
C GLU A 54 -4.79 5.34 -14.35
N VAL A 55 -4.76 6.27 -15.30
CA VAL A 55 -4.23 7.62 -15.10
C VAL A 55 -5.09 8.41 -14.11
N ALA A 56 -6.43 8.34 -14.24
CA ALA A 56 -7.34 9.06 -13.35
C ALA A 56 -7.20 8.60 -11.89
N MET A 57 -7.20 7.29 -11.65
CA MET A 57 -7.06 6.76 -10.29
C MET A 57 -5.68 7.00 -9.69
N ARG A 58 -4.61 6.89 -10.49
CA ARG A 58 -3.25 7.22 -10.03
C ARG A 58 -3.06 8.72 -9.78
N ALA A 59 -3.83 9.59 -10.44
CA ALA A 59 -3.80 11.03 -10.13
C ALA A 59 -4.27 11.33 -8.70
N LEU A 60 -5.20 10.54 -8.14
CA LEU A 60 -5.61 10.66 -6.74
C LEU A 60 -4.46 10.33 -5.79
N THR A 61 -3.79 9.20 -6.00
CA THR A 61 -2.70 8.76 -5.12
C THR A 61 -1.46 9.62 -5.28
N LEU A 62 -1.23 10.18 -6.48
CA LEU A 62 -0.22 11.20 -6.74
C LEU A 62 -0.54 12.50 -6.00
N LEU A 63 -1.81 12.92 -5.96
CA LEU A 63 -2.25 14.09 -5.19
C LEU A 63 -1.94 13.90 -3.70
N PHE A 64 -2.22 12.73 -3.11
CA PHE A 64 -1.87 12.44 -1.72
C PHE A 64 -0.35 12.45 -1.48
N PHE A 65 0.43 11.92 -2.41
CA PHE A 65 1.88 11.98 -2.37
C PHE A 65 2.42 13.42 -2.36
N VAL A 66 1.96 14.26 -3.29
CA VAL A 66 2.36 15.68 -3.35
C VAL A 66 1.92 16.43 -2.10
N ALA A 67 0.68 16.19 -1.64
CA ALA A 67 0.16 16.77 -0.40
C ALA A 67 0.99 16.35 0.82
N THR A 68 1.51 15.12 0.86
CA THR A 68 2.44 14.67 1.91
C THR A 68 3.67 15.56 1.94
N GLY A 69 4.29 15.84 0.78
CA GLY A 69 5.42 16.77 0.68
C GLY A 69 5.10 18.18 1.19
N LEU A 70 3.90 18.71 0.91
CA LEU A 70 3.45 20.00 1.42
C LEU A 70 3.27 20.01 2.95
N VAL A 71 2.72 18.93 3.52
CA VAL A 71 2.58 18.79 4.98
C VAL A 71 3.96 18.68 5.64
N MET A 72 4.89 17.96 5.01
CA MET A 72 6.28 17.87 5.47
C MET A 72 7.01 19.24 5.39
N PHE A 73 6.72 20.06 4.38
CA PHE A 73 7.17 21.46 4.33
C PHE A 73 6.64 22.28 5.53
N LEU A 74 5.37 22.11 5.89
CA LEU A 74 4.76 22.78 7.05
C LEU A 74 5.40 22.31 8.38
N LEU A 75 5.70 21.02 8.51
CA LEU A 75 6.46 20.49 9.65
C LEU A 75 7.86 21.11 9.72
N GLY A 76 8.58 21.15 8.60
CA GLY A 76 9.93 21.74 8.55
C GLY A 76 9.96 23.23 8.82
N SER A 77 8.87 23.94 8.52
CA SER A 77 8.74 25.36 8.86
C SER A 77 8.75 25.61 10.37
N ARG A 78 8.45 24.59 11.19
CA ARG A 78 8.56 24.65 12.67
C ARG A 78 9.96 24.37 13.19
N LEU A 79 10.83 23.77 12.38
CA LEU A 79 12.23 23.47 12.74
C LEU A 79 13.18 24.65 12.47
N GLY A 80 12.74 25.63 11.68
CA GLY A 80 13.53 26.80 11.31
C GLY A 80 14.54 26.55 10.18
N GLY A 81 15.18 27.64 9.72
CA GLY A 81 16.16 27.60 8.64
C GLY A 81 15.61 27.03 7.33
N ASN A 82 16.40 26.17 6.68
CA ASN A 82 16.05 25.54 5.40
C ASN A 82 15.37 24.18 5.54
N ALA A 83 15.00 23.76 6.76
CA ALA A 83 14.43 22.43 7.01
C ALA A 83 13.15 22.16 6.19
N ARG A 84 12.30 23.18 6.02
CA ARG A 84 11.08 23.09 5.19
C ARG A 84 11.36 22.67 3.74
N TRP A 85 12.43 23.20 3.15
CA TRP A 85 12.79 22.93 1.76
C TRP A 85 13.40 21.54 1.62
N TRP A 86 14.23 21.13 2.57
CA TRP A 86 14.76 19.77 2.62
C TRP A 86 13.66 18.73 2.81
N LEU A 87 12.72 18.96 3.73
CA LEU A 87 11.62 18.02 3.93
C LEU A 87 10.71 17.94 2.70
N LEU A 88 10.40 19.06 2.04
CA LEU A 88 9.67 19.04 0.77
C LEU A 88 10.42 18.22 -0.28
N ALA A 89 11.69 18.54 -0.51
CA ALA A 89 12.50 17.91 -1.55
C ALA A 89 12.69 16.41 -1.29
N PHE A 90 13.03 16.02 -0.05
CA PHE A 90 13.16 14.62 0.29
C PHE A 90 11.83 13.88 0.17
N SER A 91 10.72 14.44 0.64
CA SER A 91 9.41 13.77 0.52
C SER A 91 9.03 13.50 -0.93
N LEU A 92 9.29 14.45 -1.83
CA LEU A 92 8.95 14.34 -3.25
C LEU A 92 9.92 13.47 -4.06
N THR A 93 11.07 13.10 -3.49
CA THR A 93 12.09 12.30 -4.19
C THR A 93 12.34 10.94 -3.54
N GLN A 94 11.88 10.71 -2.31
CA GLN A 94 12.11 9.47 -1.57
C GLN A 94 11.51 8.28 -2.36
N PRO A 95 12.33 7.34 -2.89
CA PRO A 95 11.89 6.33 -3.86
C PRO A 95 10.81 5.39 -3.35
N PHE A 96 10.83 5.07 -2.05
CA PHE A 96 9.84 4.19 -1.45
C PHE A 96 8.46 4.85 -1.46
N LEU A 97 8.36 6.08 -0.96
CA LEU A 97 7.14 6.89 -0.94
C LEU A 97 6.70 7.26 -2.36
N PHE A 98 7.65 7.56 -3.26
CA PHE A 98 7.41 7.91 -4.66
C PHE A 98 6.67 6.79 -5.39
N ARG A 99 7.11 5.53 -5.24
CA ARG A 99 6.43 4.36 -5.82
C ARG A 99 4.94 4.32 -5.45
N TYR A 100 4.62 4.50 -4.16
CA TYR A 100 3.24 4.46 -3.68
C TYR A 100 2.42 5.70 -4.03
N GLY A 101 3.06 6.78 -4.48
CA GLY A 101 2.39 7.90 -5.14
C GLY A 101 1.76 7.51 -6.48
N PHE A 102 2.12 6.35 -7.04
CA PHE A 102 1.52 5.83 -8.26
C PHE A 102 0.86 4.48 -8.06
N GLU A 103 0.62 3.99 -6.84
CA GLU A 103 -0.19 2.77 -6.64
C GLU A 103 -1.61 3.15 -6.23
N VAL A 104 -2.65 2.55 -6.84
CA VAL A 104 -4.07 2.78 -6.53
C VAL A 104 -4.43 2.02 -5.25
N ARG A 105 -3.78 2.41 -4.15
CA ARG A 105 -3.89 1.81 -2.82
C ARG A 105 -3.82 2.88 -1.74
N ALA A 106 -4.20 2.50 -0.52
CA ALA A 106 -4.27 3.38 0.64
C ALA A 106 -2.93 3.98 1.10
N TYR A 107 -1.78 3.54 0.56
CA TYR A 107 -0.45 3.83 1.10
C TYR A 107 -0.06 5.33 1.02
N SER A 108 -0.35 6.01 -0.09
CA SER A 108 -0.07 7.45 -0.21
C SER A 108 -0.96 8.29 0.71
N LEU A 109 -2.24 7.92 0.86
CA LEU A 109 -3.15 8.53 1.85
C LEU A 109 -2.67 8.27 3.29
N LEU A 110 -2.17 7.07 3.57
CA LEU A 110 -1.60 6.68 4.86
C LEU A 110 -0.36 7.51 5.23
N ALA A 111 0.52 7.78 4.26
CA ALA A 111 1.67 8.66 4.45
C ALA A 111 1.24 10.11 4.72
N LEU A 112 0.27 10.62 3.94
CA LEU A 112 -0.32 11.95 4.13
C LEU A 112 -0.92 12.08 5.53
N LEU A 113 -1.79 11.15 5.93
CA LEU A 113 -2.50 11.19 7.20
C LEU A 113 -1.55 11.02 8.40
N THR A 114 -0.49 10.23 8.24
CA THR A 114 0.59 10.17 9.24
C THR A 114 1.26 11.54 9.39
N ALA A 115 1.69 12.17 8.30
CA ALA A 115 2.33 13.48 8.33
C ALA A 115 1.41 14.57 8.92
N THR A 116 0.12 14.58 8.54
CA THR A 116 -0.85 15.57 9.08
C THR A 116 -1.12 15.34 10.56
N THR A 117 -1.20 14.08 11.00
CA THR A 117 -1.41 13.74 12.42
C THR A 117 -0.22 14.21 13.26
N ILE A 118 1.02 14.00 12.78
CA ILE A 118 2.22 14.54 13.43
C ILE A 118 2.19 16.08 13.45
N LEU A 119 1.78 16.73 12.36
CA LEU A 119 1.66 18.19 12.27
C LEU A 119 0.65 18.76 13.27
N PHE A 120 -0.56 18.19 13.35
CA PHE A 120 -1.59 18.67 14.28
C PHE A 120 -1.24 18.39 15.73
N PHE A 121 -0.57 17.26 16.01
CA PHE A 121 0.03 17.00 17.31
C PHE A 121 1.06 18.10 17.68
N ALA A 122 1.99 18.40 16.78
CA ALA A 122 3.01 19.43 16.99
C ALA A 122 2.42 20.85 17.12
N ARG A 123 1.28 21.13 16.48
CA ARG A 123 0.52 22.39 16.59
C ARG A 123 -0.35 22.47 17.84
N ARG A 124 -0.54 21.34 18.55
CA ARG A 124 -1.49 21.21 19.67
C ARG A 124 -2.94 21.51 19.26
N ASP A 125 -3.28 21.29 17.99
CA ASP A 125 -4.64 21.43 17.48
C ASP A 125 -5.42 20.15 17.80
N ARG A 126 -6.21 20.20 18.87
CA ARG A 126 -6.90 19.03 19.44
C ARG A 126 -7.97 18.47 18.50
N LEU A 127 -8.72 19.34 17.82
CA LEU A 127 -9.81 18.91 16.95
C LEU A 127 -9.23 18.30 15.68
N ALA A 128 -8.30 19.00 15.02
CA ALA A 128 -7.67 18.50 13.82
C ALA A 128 -6.87 17.21 14.07
N LEU A 129 -6.22 17.09 15.24
CA LEU A 129 -5.54 15.87 15.66
C LEU A 129 -6.51 14.69 15.81
N ALA A 130 -7.66 14.89 16.47
CA ALA A 130 -8.65 13.82 16.62
C ALA A 130 -9.17 13.36 15.25
N ILE A 131 -9.54 14.31 14.38
CA ILE A 131 -10.06 14.02 13.03
C ILE A 131 -9.00 13.29 12.19
N SER A 132 -7.76 13.80 12.14
CA SER A 132 -6.71 13.18 11.32
C SER A 132 -6.30 11.81 11.85
N ALA A 133 -6.24 11.63 13.17
CA ALA A 133 -5.92 10.34 13.77
C ALA A 133 -7.04 9.32 13.54
N THR A 134 -8.32 9.71 13.60
CA THR A 134 -9.43 8.83 13.22
C THR A 134 -9.34 8.45 11.74
N ALA A 135 -9.14 9.43 10.86
CA ALA A 135 -8.99 9.17 9.42
C ALA A 135 -7.81 8.22 9.15
N LEU A 136 -6.69 8.39 9.85
CA LEU A 136 -5.52 7.53 9.77
C LEU A 136 -5.86 6.07 10.13
N LEU A 137 -6.58 5.85 11.23
CA LEU A 137 -7.02 4.52 11.67
C LEU A 137 -8.06 3.89 10.74
N TYR A 138 -8.92 4.71 10.12
CA TYR A 138 -9.86 4.31 9.07
C TYR A 138 -9.23 4.21 7.68
N THR A 139 -7.91 4.37 7.55
CA THR A 139 -7.16 4.14 6.30
C THR A 139 -6.40 2.82 6.35
N HIS A 140 -5.71 2.53 7.46
CA HIS A 140 -4.91 1.32 7.59
C HIS A 140 -4.57 1.00 9.04
N LEU A 141 -4.53 -0.29 9.41
CA LEU A 141 -4.24 -0.76 10.77
C LEU A 141 -2.93 -0.18 11.34
N PHE A 142 -1.91 -0.04 10.49
CA PHE A 142 -0.59 0.48 10.91
C PHE A 142 -0.63 1.93 11.43
N GLY A 143 -1.71 2.68 11.15
CA GLY A 143 -1.98 3.96 11.79
C GLY A 143 -2.01 3.87 13.33
N VAL A 144 -2.36 2.71 13.89
CA VAL A 144 -2.39 2.48 15.34
C VAL A 144 -1.03 2.70 15.99
N TRP A 145 0.06 2.38 15.29
CA TRP A 145 1.40 2.56 15.84
C TRP A 145 1.78 4.04 15.98
N ILE A 146 1.33 4.87 15.04
CA ILE A 146 1.53 6.31 15.10
C ILE A 146 0.70 6.91 16.24
N VAL A 147 -0.58 6.53 16.34
CA VAL A 147 -1.46 7.00 17.44
C VAL A 147 -0.93 6.56 18.80
N ALA A 148 -0.46 5.31 18.92
CA ALA A 148 0.14 4.79 20.15
C ALA A 148 1.44 5.50 20.52
N ALA A 149 2.32 5.79 19.55
CA ALA A 149 3.54 6.54 19.78
C ALA A 149 3.24 7.98 20.25
N LEU A 150 2.30 8.67 19.61
CA LEU A 150 1.88 10.01 20.03
C LEU A 150 1.21 10.00 21.40
N LEU A 151 0.42 8.97 21.71
CA LEU A 151 -0.25 8.83 23.00
C LEU A 151 0.78 8.59 24.12
N GLY A 152 1.71 7.66 23.92
CA GLY A 152 2.79 7.40 24.87
C GLY A 152 3.68 8.63 25.09
N TRP A 153 3.97 9.36 24.02
CA TRP A 153 4.70 10.63 24.12
C TRP A 153 3.92 11.69 24.90
N ALA A 154 2.62 11.86 24.61
CA ALA A 154 1.77 12.80 25.31
C ALA A 154 1.67 12.48 26.81
N VAL A 155 1.54 11.20 27.18
CA VAL A 155 1.58 10.76 28.59
C VAL A 155 2.93 11.12 29.23
N LEU A 156 4.05 10.77 28.57
CA LEU A 156 5.41 11.04 29.07
C LEU A 156 5.66 12.54 29.27
N LYS A 157 5.14 13.38 28.37
CA LYS A 157 5.30 14.84 28.41
C LYS A 157 4.18 15.58 29.13
N ARG A 158 3.21 14.85 29.70
CA ARG A 158 2.00 15.40 30.34
C ARG A 158 1.22 16.36 29.43
N GLU A 159 1.18 16.04 28.13
CA GLU A 159 0.37 16.74 27.14
C GLU A 159 -1.06 16.15 27.06
N PRO A 160 -2.04 16.90 26.51
CA PRO A 160 -3.41 16.40 26.38
C PRO A 160 -3.51 15.13 25.53
N VAL A 161 -4.09 14.07 26.10
CA VAL A 161 -4.28 12.77 25.43
C VAL A 161 -5.66 12.58 24.81
N VAL A 162 -6.64 13.40 25.21
CA VAL A 162 -8.06 13.24 24.84
C VAL A 162 -8.28 13.10 23.32
N PRO A 163 -7.65 13.89 22.43
CA PRO A 163 -7.83 13.73 20.99
C PRO A 163 -7.47 12.34 20.46
N LEU A 164 -6.40 11.75 20.99
CA LEU A 164 -5.92 10.42 20.59
C LEU A 164 -6.83 9.32 21.15
N LEU A 165 -7.34 9.51 22.38
CA LEU A 165 -8.33 8.61 22.96
C LEU A 165 -9.66 8.64 22.19
N VAL A 166 -10.09 9.82 21.74
CA VAL A 166 -11.28 9.97 20.87
C VAL A 166 -11.06 9.22 19.55
N ALA A 167 -9.88 9.35 18.93
CA ALA A 167 -9.58 8.62 17.70
C ALA A 167 -9.60 7.10 17.87
N LEU A 168 -9.02 6.59 18.97
CA LEU A 168 -9.06 5.17 19.32
C LEU A 168 -10.50 4.70 19.59
N ALA A 169 -11.28 5.47 20.36
CA ALA A 169 -12.67 5.14 20.67
C ALA A 169 -13.55 5.12 19.41
N ALA A 170 -13.39 6.12 18.52
CA ALA A 170 -14.11 6.19 17.25
C ALA A 170 -13.78 5.00 16.33
N SER A 171 -12.59 4.41 16.45
CA SER A 171 -12.13 3.31 15.60
C SER A 171 -12.45 1.93 16.18
N LEU A 172 -13.09 1.84 17.35
CA LEU A 172 -13.45 0.57 18.00
C LEU A 172 -14.29 -0.36 17.11
N PRO A 173 -15.30 0.11 16.34
CA PRO A 173 -16.05 -0.78 15.45
C PRO A 173 -15.14 -1.49 14.44
N TRP A 174 -14.15 -0.79 13.90
CA TRP A 174 -13.22 -1.39 12.94
C TRP A 174 -12.15 -2.26 13.61
N ALA A 175 -11.77 -1.96 14.85
CA ALA A 175 -10.92 -2.83 15.66
C ALA A 175 -11.56 -4.21 15.87
N VAL A 176 -12.89 -4.27 16.05
CA VAL A 176 -13.63 -5.53 16.11
C VAL A 176 -13.53 -6.28 14.78
N ASN A 177 -13.73 -5.59 13.65
CA ASN A 177 -13.60 -6.19 12.31
C ASN A 177 -12.21 -6.81 12.10
N TYR A 178 -11.13 -6.13 12.51
CA TYR A 178 -9.78 -6.68 12.44
C TYR A 178 -9.60 -7.98 13.22
N VAL A 179 -10.16 -8.05 14.43
CA VAL A 179 -10.08 -9.27 15.26
C VAL A 179 -10.90 -10.39 14.61
N THR A 180 -12.10 -10.09 14.13
CA THR A 180 -12.97 -11.07 13.46
C THR A 180 -12.32 -11.60 12.19
N PHE A 181 -11.85 -10.72 11.31
CA PHE A 181 -11.08 -11.08 10.11
C PHE A 181 -9.84 -11.90 10.46
N GLY A 182 -9.09 -11.46 11.47
CA GLY A 182 -7.89 -12.14 11.93
C GLY A 182 -8.15 -13.58 12.41
N ARG A 183 -9.31 -13.85 13.01
CA ARG A 183 -9.74 -15.19 13.43
C ARG A 183 -10.28 -16.03 12.27
N ALA A 184 -10.97 -15.41 11.33
CA ALA A 184 -11.57 -16.08 10.18
C ALA A 184 -10.55 -16.42 9.08
N ALA A 185 -9.45 -15.65 8.97
CA ALA A 185 -8.43 -15.87 7.95
C ALA A 185 -7.63 -17.15 8.22
N THR A 186 -8.04 -18.25 7.58
CA THR A 186 -7.29 -19.51 7.46
C THR A 186 -6.19 -19.37 6.40
N GLY A 187 -5.07 -20.09 6.55
CA GLY A 187 -4.01 -20.14 5.52
C GLY A 187 -3.22 -18.83 5.32
N TRP A 188 -2.71 -18.21 6.38
CA TRP A 188 -2.03 -16.91 6.30
C TRP A 188 -0.84 -16.88 5.33
N TRP A 189 -0.87 -15.97 4.36
CA TRP A 189 0.12 -15.92 3.26
C TRP A 189 1.46 -15.30 3.62
N LEU A 190 1.52 -14.46 4.67
CA LEU A 190 2.74 -13.75 5.00
C LEU A 190 3.65 -14.63 5.89
N PRO A 191 4.92 -14.87 5.50
CA PRO A 191 5.85 -15.63 6.32
C PRO A 191 6.28 -14.84 7.56
N ALA A 192 6.75 -15.55 8.58
CA ALA A 192 7.35 -14.92 9.75
C ALA A 192 8.57 -14.07 9.34
N PRO A 193 8.79 -12.89 9.97
CA PRO A 193 9.87 -12.00 9.56
C PRO A 193 11.23 -12.63 9.90
N THR A 194 12.07 -12.79 8.89
CA THR A 194 13.49 -13.18 9.02
C THR A 194 14.38 -11.95 9.11
N ALA A 195 15.61 -12.12 9.61
CA ALA A 195 16.61 -11.05 9.60
C ALA A 195 16.82 -10.46 8.19
N ASP A 196 16.83 -11.31 7.17
CA ASP A 196 16.97 -10.91 5.77
C ASP A 196 15.77 -10.08 5.28
N SER A 197 14.55 -10.51 5.59
CA SER A 197 13.35 -9.75 5.23
C SER A 197 13.32 -8.38 5.90
N VAL A 198 13.75 -8.31 7.16
CA VAL A 198 13.83 -7.05 7.92
C VAL A 198 14.88 -6.13 7.31
N ALA A 199 16.09 -6.64 7.05
CA ALA A 199 17.16 -5.88 6.42
C ALA A 199 16.73 -5.37 5.03
N LEU A 200 16.10 -6.21 4.21
CA LEU A 200 15.60 -5.84 2.89
C LEU A 200 14.57 -4.72 2.98
N TYR A 201 13.61 -4.79 3.90
CA TYR A 201 12.56 -3.77 4.01
C TYR A 201 13.12 -2.45 4.53
N LEU A 202 14.08 -2.48 5.45
CA LEU A 202 14.81 -1.29 5.89
C LEU A 202 15.62 -0.66 4.75
N VAL A 203 16.27 -1.46 3.91
CA VAL A 203 16.97 -0.97 2.72
C VAL A 203 16.00 -0.32 1.74
N LYS A 204 14.84 -0.94 1.47
CA LYS A 204 13.80 -0.37 0.61
C LYS A 204 13.30 0.99 1.12
N LEU A 205 13.14 1.14 2.43
CA LEU A 205 12.76 2.42 3.05
C LEU A 205 13.84 3.50 2.88
N GLY A 206 15.11 3.11 2.72
CA GLY A 206 16.25 4.02 2.75
C GLY A 206 16.84 4.19 4.16
N ALA A 207 16.40 3.40 5.15
CA ALA A 207 16.83 3.51 6.53
C ALA A 207 18.36 3.45 6.76
N PRO A 208 19.18 2.72 5.97
CA PRO A 208 20.65 2.81 6.08
C PRO A 208 21.20 4.23 5.90
N LEU A 209 20.48 5.13 5.22
CA LEU A 209 20.86 6.54 5.12
C LEU A 209 20.89 7.21 6.49
N LEU A 210 20.17 6.72 7.50
CA LEU A 210 20.24 7.24 8.87
C LEU A 210 21.63 7.03 9.50
N LEU A 211 22.48 6.14 8.96
CA LEU A 211 23.87 5.99 9.42
C LEU A 211 24.70 7.27 9.20
N ILE A 212 24.32 8.12 8.24
CA ILE A 212 24.98 9.42 8.03
C ILE A 212 24.79 10.37 9.22
N LEU A 213 23.84 10.07 10.11
CA LEU A 213 23.53 10.84 11.30
C LEU A 213 24.49 10.54 12.46
N VAL A 214 25.23 9.41 12.41
CA VAL A 214 26.12 8.97 13.50
C VAL A 214 27.14 10.04 13.91
N PRO A 215 27.86 10.73 12.98
CA PRO A 215 28.79 11.80 13.35
C PRO A 215 28.10 12.99 14.05
N PHE A 216 26.79 13.15 13.88
CA PHE A 216 25.99 14.25 14.41
C PHE A 216 25.14 13.85 15.63
N ALA A 217 25.25 12.60 16.11
CA ALA A 217 24.38 12.06 17.16
C ALA A 217 24.32 12.93 18.43
N ARG A 218 25.46 13.49 18.85
CA ARG A 218 25.52 14.41 20.02
C ARG A 218 24.75 15.71 19.81
N GLY A 219 24.77 16.26 18.59
CA GLY A 219 24.00 17.46 18.25
C GLY A 219 22.52 17.17 18.08
N LEU A 220 22.20 16.02 17.47
CA LEU A 220 20.83 15.53 17.31
C LEU A 220 20.13 15.29 18.64
N ALA A 221 20.80 14.64 19.58
CA ALA A 221 20.24 14.36 20.92
C ALA A 221 19.87 15.64 21.69
N ARG A 222 20.43 16.80 21.33
CA ARG A 222 20.08 18.10 21.91
C ARG A 222 18.87 18.76 21.25
N GLN A 223 18.45 18.30 20.07
CA GLN A 223 17.28 18.86 19.39
C GLN A 223 16.00 18.36 20.04
N PRO A 224 15.05 19.26 20.37
CA PRO A 224 13.83 18.88 21.08
C PRO A 224 12.93 17.92 20.28
N VAL A 225 13.02 17.96 18.94
CA VAL A 225 12.21 17.10 18.04
C VAL A 225 12.78 15.68 17.93
N PHE A 226 14.09 15.49 18.16
CA PHE A 226 14.75 14.21 17.94
C PHE A 226 14.11 13.03 18.68
N PRO A 227 13.82 13.10 20.00
CA PRO A 227 13.30 11.93 20.70
C PRO A 227 11.91 11.52 20.23
N LEU A 228 11.04 12.48 19.87
CA LEU A 228 9.72 12.19 19.31
C LEU A 228 9.84 11.56 17.91
N ALA A 229 10.68 12.12 17.03
CA ALA A 229 10.89 11.58 15.70
C ALA A 229 11.49 10.16 15.75
N ALA A 230 12.46 9.91 16.63
CA ALA A 230 13.02 8.58 16.85
C ALA A 230 11.98 7.60 17.39
N PHE A 231 11.12 8.04 18.32
CA PHE A 231 10.04 7.21 18.85
C PHE A 231 9.02 6.86 17.76
N LEU A 232 8.58 7.84 16.96
CA LEU A 232 7.67 7.64 15.82
C LEU A 232 8.26 6.73 14.74
N PHE A 233 9.58 6.72 14.55
CA PHE A 233 10.27 5.84 13.62
C PHE A 233 10.35 4.39 14.16
N LEU A 234 10.75 4.23 15.43
CA LEU A 234 11.01 2.91 16.01
C LEU A 234 9.73 2.16 16.41
N THR A 235 8.72 2.86 16.94
CA THR A 235 7.50 2.21 17.47
C THR A 235 6.77 1.36 16.43
N PRO A 236 6.52 1.81 15.19
CA PRO A 236 5.85 0.98 14.19
C PRO A 236 6.69 -0.23 13.78
N ILE A 237 8.01 -0.09 13.69
CA ILE A 237 8.92 -1.19 13.30
C ILE A 237 8.93 -2.26 14.39
N VAL A 238 9.23 -1.86 15.63
CA VAL A 238 9.32 -2.77 16.78
C VAL A 238 7.96 -3.40 17.09
N GLY A 239 6.89 -2.59 17.07
CA GLY A 239 5.53 -3.07 17.29
C GLY A 239 5.08 -4.09 16.25
N ALA A 240 5.32 -3.81 14.96
CA ALA A 240 4.98 -4.76 13.90
C ALA A 240 5.82 -6.05 13.98
N LEU A 241 7.10 -5.98 14.35
CA LEU A 241 7.93 -7.17 14.57
C LEU A 241 7.44 -8.01 15.75
N ALA A 242 7.05 -7.37 16.86
CA ALA A 242 6.52 -8.05 18.03
C ALA A 242 5.19 -8.74 17.73
N VAL A 243 4.25 -8.06 17.08
CA VAL A 243 2.96 -8.66 16.66
C VAL A 243 3.18 -9.78 15.65
N SER A 244 4.19 -9.66 14.79
CA SER A 244 4.53 -10.68 13.81
C SER A 244 5.06 -11.99 14.39
N GLN A 245 5.39 -12.03 15.68
CA GLN A 245 5.70 -13.29 16.39
C GLN A 245 4.44 -14.13 16.65
N ILE A 246 3.26 -13.51 16.63
CA ILE A 246 1.97 -14.18 16.83
C ILE A 246 1.30 -14.40 15.47
N LYS A 247 1.15 -13.33 14.68
CA LYS A 247 0.58 -13.38 13.34
C LYS A 247 1.39 -12.47 12.44
N PRO A 248 2.13 -13.00 11.44
CA PRO A 248 3.02 -12.19 10.63
C PRO A 248 2.30 -11.02 9.96
N VAL A 249 2.70 -9.80 10.27
CA VAL A 249 2.14 -8.58 9.64
C VAL A 249 3.25 -7.66 9.11
N PHE A 250 4.52 -8.03 9.29
CA PHE A 250 5.65 -7.21 8.89
C PHE A 250 5.88 -7.30 7.38
N LEU A 251 5.46 -6.28 6.66
CA LEU A 251 5.59 -6.14 5.22
C LEU A 251 6.07 -4.73 4.88
N ASP A 252 6.97 -4.62 3.91
CA ASP A 252 7.61 -3.35 3.53
C ASP A 252 6.60 -2.21 3.37
N ARG A 253 5.59 -2.37 2.52
CA ARG A 253 4.60 -1.33 2.19
C ARG A 253 3.84 -0.77 3.39
N TYR A 254 3.66 -1.56 4.45
CA TYR A 254 2.99 -1.09 5.66
C TYR A 254 3.86 -0.15 6.48
N LEU A 255 5.19 -0.24 6.35
CA LEU A 255 6.15 0.64 7.01
C LEU A 255 6.21 2.04 6.40
N ILE A 256 5.41 2.33 5.36
CA ILE A 256 5.29 3.70 4.83
C ILE A 256 4.89 4.72 5.90
N VAL A 257 4.22 4.28 6.98
CA VAL A 257 3.91 5.09 8.16
C VAL A 257 5.16 5.66 8.86
N VAL A 258 6.35 5.05 8.70
CA VAL A 258 7.57 5.56 9.35
C VAL A 258 8.26 6.65 8.52
N VAL A 259 7.93 6.80 7.23
CA VAL A 259 8.65 7.69 6.31
C VAL A 259 8.61 9.15 6.79
N PRO A 260 7.47 9.73 7.24
CA PRO A 260 7.48 11.09 7.80
C PRO A 260 8.47 11.27 8.96
N ALA A 261 8.58 10.28 9.85
CA ALA A 261 9.51 10.31 10.99
C ALA A 261 10.97 10.14 10.55
N GLU A 262 11.24 9.24 9.60
CA GLU A 262 12.55 9.07 8.97
C GLU A 262 13.05 10.37 8.32
N LEU A 263 12.20 11.03 7.54
CA LEU A 263 12.53 12.30 6.89
C LEU A 263 12.79 13.42 7.89
N LEU A 264 12.01 13.47 8.99
CA LEU A 264 12.29 14.40 10.09
C LEU A 264 13.71 14.17 10.63
N LEU A 265 14.08 12.92 10.96
CA LEU A 265 15.41 12.58 11.46
C LEU A 265 16.53 12.98 10.49
N LEU A 266 16.35 12.75 9.19
CA LEU A 266 17.31 13.09 8.15
C LEU A 266 17.56 14.60 8.02
N VAL A 267 16.59 15.45 8.32
CA VAL A 267 16.72 16.91 8.15
C VAL A 267 17.24 17.62 9.39
N LEU A 268 17.17 17.02 10.58
CA LEU A 268 17.64 17.65 11.83
C LEU A 268 19.12 18.14 11.76
N PRO A 269 20.10 17.40 11.20
CA PRO A 269 21.48 17.90 11.12
C PRO A 269 21.69 18.96 10.04
N ALA A 270 20.79 19.08 9.04
CA ALA A 270 20.92 20.04 7.93
C ALA A 270 20.89 21.50 8.38
N ALA A 271 20.37 21.76 9.59
CA ALA A 271 20.39 23.06 10.22
C ALA A 271 21.77 23.45 10.81
N THR A 272 22.74 22.54 10.87
CA THR A 272 23.94 22.71 11.73
C THR A 272 25.27 22.89 11.00
N THR A 273 25.48 22.30 9.80
CA THR A 273 26.79 22.41 9.12
C THR A 273 26.69 22.49 7.59
N ARG A 274 27.64 23.18 6.95
CA ARG A 274 27.74 23.26 5.47
C ARG A 274 28.02 21.90 4.80
N HIS A 275 28.80 21.03 5.45
CA HIS A 275 29.16 19.73 4.91
C HIS A 275 27.95 18.79 4.85
N PHE A 276 27.06 18.85 5.84
CA PHE A 276 25.81 18.10 5.79
C PHE A 276 24.90 18.55 4.64
N ARG A 277 24.90 19.83 4.27
CA ARG A 277 24.11 20.31 3.12
C ARG A 277 24.58 19.69 1.80
N TYR A 278 25.88 19.49 1.62
CA TYR A 278 26.40 18.79 0.43
C TYR A 278 26.01 17.31 0.43
N LEU A 279 26.12 16.63 1.58
CA LEU A 279 25.68 15.24 1.70
C LEU A 279 24.17 15.09 1.44
N ALA A 280 23.35 15.97 2.01
CA ALA A 280 21.92 16.01 1.78
C ALA A 280 21.58 16.24 0.29
N ALA A 281 22.33 17.11 -0.40
CA ALA A 281 22.18 17.32 -1.84
C ALA A 281 22.53 16.07 -2.64
N VAL A 282 23.61 15.36 -2.29
CA VAL A 282 23.97 14.08 -2.95
C VAL A 282 22.88 13.04 -2.74
N VAL A 283 22.41 12.86 -1.51
CA VAL A 283 21.31 11.93 -1.19
C VAL A 283 20.04 12.30 -1.97
N LEU A 284 19.73 13.59 -2.06
CA LEU A 284 18.59 14.09 -2.85
C LEU A 284 18.72 13.76 -4.34
N LEU A 285 19.92 13.91 -4.92
CA LEU A 285 20.17 13.56 -6.33
C LEU A 285 20.05 12.05 -6.58
N VAL A 286 20.53 11.22 -5.65
CA VAL A 286 20.37 9.76 -5.72
C VAL A 286 18.90 9.38 -5.66
N HIS A 287 18.14 9.96 -4.73
CA HIS A 287 16.70 9.77 -4.61
C HIS A 287 15.96 10.19 -5.88
N LEU A 288 16.28 11.35 -6.44
CA LEU A 288 15.69 11.84 -7.69
C LEU A 288 15.98 10.88 -8.85
N GLY A 289 17.24 10.42 -9.00
CA GLY A 289 17.64 9.47 -10.03
C GLY A 289 16.91 8.13 -9.90
N ALA A 290 16.84 7.58 -8.68
CA ALA A 290 16.13 6.34 -8.41
C ALA A 290 14.62 6.47 -8.68
N SER A 291 13.99 7.57 -8.26
CA SER A 291 12.57 7.84 -8.53
C SER A 291 12.28 8.03 -10.02
N ALA A 292 13.15 8.74 -10.75
CA ALA A 292 13.04 8.88 -12.21
C ALA A 292 13.20 7.53 -12.93
N TYR A 293 14.09 6.67 -12.45
CA TYR A 293 14.24 5.31 -12.95
C TYR A 293 12.97 4.50 -12.71
N LEU A 294 12.43 4.49 -11.48
CA LEU A 294 11.18 3.81 -11.15
C LEU A 294 10.01 4.30 -12.01
N PHE A 295 9.92 5.62 -12.25
CA PHE A 295 8.88 6.21 -13.07
C PHE A 295 8.88 5.68 -14.51
N THR A 296 10.07 5.53 -15.09
CA THR A 296 10.28 5.14 -16.49
C THR A 296 10.42 3.64 -16.71
N HIS A 297 10.63 2.86 -15.66
CA HIS A 297 10.78 1.41 -15.68
C HIS A 297 9.72 0.73 -14.81
N PRO A 298 8.42 0.84 -15.18
CA PRO A 298 7.34 0.12 -14.51
C PRO A 298 7.61 -1.39 -14.53
N ALA A 299 7.27 -2.06 -13.43
CA ALA A 299 7.58 -3.48 -13.23
C ALA A 299 6.32 -4.36 -13.18
N LYS A 300 5.12 -3.78 -13.30
CA LYS A 300 3.87 -4.54 -13.26
C LYS A 300 3.67 -5.29 -14.59
N PRO A 301 3.06 -6.49 -14.56
CA PRO A 301 2.75 -7.22 -15.78
C PRO A 301 1.80 -6.41 -16.68
N PRO A 302 1.98 -6.44 -18.00
CA PRO A 302 1.12 -5.73 -18.93
C PRO A 302 -0.22 -6.45 -19.14
N PHE A 303 -1.03 -6.56 -18.09
CA PHE A 303 -2.29 -7.31 -18.13
C PHE A 303 -3.29 -6.75 -19.15
N ARG A 304 -3.27 -5.43 -19.41
CA ARG A 304 -4.07 -4.80 -20.48
C ARG A 304 -3.76 -5.39 -21.85
N GLU A 305 -2.49 -5.67 -22.12
CA GLU A 305 -2.04 -6.25 -23.40
C GLU A 305 -2.43 -7.72 -23.50
N LEU A 306 -2.38 -8.46 -22.37
CA LEU A 306 -2.91 -9.81 -22.28
C LEU A 306 -4.41 -9.85 -22.57
N ALA A 307 -5.19 -8.98 -21.92
CA ALA A 307 -6.64 -8.91 -22.11
C ALA A 307 -7.01 -8.58 -23.56
N ALA A 308 -6.34 -7.61 -24.16
CA ALA A 308 -6.53 -7.25 -25.57
C ALA A 308 -6.17 -8.40 -26.52
N TYR A 309 -5.11 -9.14 -26.24
CA TYR A 309 -4.74 -10.32 -27.02
C TYR A 309 -5.76 -11.45 -26.88
N LEU A 310 -6.18 -11.75 -25.65
CA LEU A 310 -7.19 -12.79 -25.39
C LEU A 310 -8.46 -12.48 -26.17
N GLU A 311 -8.99 -11.26 -26.07
CA GLU A 311 -10.19 -10.87 -26.81
C GLU A 311 -10.03 -10.95 -28.34
N SER A 312 -8.82 -10.74 -28.87
CA SER A 312 -8.56 -10.93 -30.31
C SER A 312 -8.57 -12.39 -30.77
N GLU A 313 -8.31 -13.33 -29.85
CA GLU A 313 -8.28 -14.78 -30.11
C GLU A 313 -9.56 -15.51 -29.66
N ARG A 314 -10.46 -14.78 -28.99
CA ARG A 314 -11.66 -15.32 -28.35
C ARG A 314 -12.71 -15.70 -29.40
N ARG A 315 -13.28 -16.91 -29.24
CA ARG A 315 -14.41 -17.42 -30.01
C ARG A 315 -15.64 -17.59 -29.10
N PRO A 316 -16.86 -17.54 -29.66
CA PRO A 316 -18.07 -17.88 -28.90
C PRO A 316 -17.95 -19.27 -28.27
N GLY A 317 -18.22 -19.37 -26.97
CA GLY A 317 -18.11 -20.63 -26.20
C GLY A 317 -16.78 -20.85 -25.49
N ASP A 318 -15.75 -20.02 -25.74
CA ASP A 318 -14.49 -20.08 -25.01
C ASP A 318 -14.69 -19.65 -23.53
N VAL A 319 -14.07 -20.39 -22.61
CA VAL A 319 -14.11 -20.11 -21.17
C VAL A 319 -12.76 -19.58 -20.70
N VAL A 320 -12.76 -18.44 -19.99
CA VAL A 320 -11.56 -17.84 -19.39
C VAL A 320 -11.51 -18.18 -17.90
N ILE A 321 -10.36 -18.66 -17.44
CA ILE A 321 -10.15 -19.13 -16.09
C ILE A 321 -8.89 -18.49 -15.53
N ASN A 322 -9.03 -17.93 -14.34
CA ASN A 322 -7.93 -17.38 -13.56
C ASN A 322 -7.42 -18.43 -12.57
N MET A 323 -6.10 -18.47 -12.40
CA MET A 323 -5.45 -19.30 -11.40
C MET A 323 -5.85 -18.88 -9.97
N ASP A 324 -5.99 -17.58 -9.72
CA ASP A 324 -6.27 -17.06 -8.38
C ASP A 324 -7.13 -15.79 -8.42
N ALA A 325 -7.52 -15.32 -7.23
CA ALA A 325 -8.32 -14.11 -7.05
C ALA A 325 -7.62 -12.84 -7.57
N LEU A 326 -6.28 -12.79 -7.53
CA LEU A 326 -5.54 -11.60 -7.93
C LEU A 326 -5.63 -11.40 -9.45
N THR A 327 -5.44 -12.47 -10.21
CA THR A 327 -5.62 -12.48 -11.68
C THR A 327 -7.09 -12.30 -12.07
N TYR A 328 -8.03 -12.81 -11.25
CA TYR A 328 -9.47 -12.56 -11.44
C TYR A 328 -9.83 -11.06 -11.40
N PHE A 329 -9.32 -10.30 -10.44
CA PHE A 329 -9.62 -8.86 -10.38
C PHE A 329 -9.02 -8.09 -11.56
N GLU A 330 -7.81 -8.45 -11.97
CA GLU A 330 -7.18 -7.86 -13.16
C GLU A 330 -8.05 -8.14 -14.40
N SER A 331 -8.45 -9.40 -14.62
CA SER A 331 -9.35 -9.81 -15.70
C SER A 331 -10.64 -9.01 -15.74
N HIS A 332 -11.37 -8.92 -14.62
CA HIS A 332 -12.64 -8.20 -14.56
C HIS A 332 -12.49 -6.68 -14.75
N TYR A 333 -11.39 -6.09 -14.25
CA TYR A 333 -11.11 -4.68 -14.48
C TYR A 333 -10.89 -4.38 -15.97
N TYR A 334 -10.18 -5.25 -16.70
CA TYR A 334 -9.97 -5.12 -18.15
C TYR A 334 -11.10 -5.71 -19.02
N GLY A 335 -12.24 -6.06 -18.42
CA GLY A 335 -13.46 -6.44 -19.14
C GLY A 335 -13.53 -7.90 -19.59
N LEU A 336 -12.68 -8.78 -19.05
CA LEU A 336 -12.74 -10.21 -19.34
C LEU A 336 -13.79 -10.89 -18.44
N ASP A 337 -14.84 -11.42 -19.05
CA ASP A 337 -15.73 -12.39 -18.39
C ASP A 337 -14.97 -13.69 -18.11
N SER A 338 -14.59 -13.89 -16.85
CA SER A 338 -13.68 -14.94 -16.42
C SER A 338 -14.10 -15.53 -15.09
N LYS A 339 -13.72 -16.79 -14.87
CA LYS A 339 -14.02 -17.59 -13.69
C LYS A 339 -12.75 -17.84 -12.88
N ILE A 340 -12.91 -18.33 -11.65
CA ILE A 340 -11.80 -18.81 -10.82
C ILE A 340 -12.00 -20.30 -10.53
N LEU A 341 -10.97 -21.10 -10.78
CA LEU A 341 -10.99 -22.53 -10.47
C LEU A 341 -10.52 -22.75 -9.04
N SER A 342 -11.43 -23.15 -8.15
CA SER A 342 -11.11 -23.56 -6.78
C SER A 342 -11.73 -24.93 -6.48
N PRO A 343 -10.93 -26.02 -6.48
CA PRO A 343 -11.45 -27.37 -6.20
C PRO A 343 -12.12 -27.50 -4.84
N SER A 344 -11.70 -26.73 -3.84
CA SER A 344 -12.32 -26.67 -2.51
C SER A 344 -13.55 -25.78 -2.43
N ALA A 345 -13.91 -25.06 -3.51
CA ALA A 345 -14.87 -23.95 -3.55
C ALA A 345 -14.52 -22.74 -2.66
N ASP A 346 -13.64 -22.91 -1.68
CA ASP A 346 -13.19 -21.83 -0.80
C ASP A 346 -12.09 -20.99 -1.47
N ILE A 347 -12.19 -19.67 -1.32
CA ILE A 347 -11.14 -18.71 -1.67
C ILE A 347 -10.71 -18.01 -0.38
N PRO A 348 -9.42 -18.02 -0.03
CA PRO A 348 -8.96 -17.38 1.19
C PRO A 348 -9.38 -15.91 1.28
N ILE A 349 -9.99 -15.52 2.41
CA ILE A 349 -10.59 -14.19 2.58
C ILE A 349 -9.60 -13.03 2.41
N TYR A 350 -8.31 -13.26 2.71
CA TYR A 350 -7.26 -12.25 2.57
C TYR A 350 -6.88 -11.97 1.10
N LEU A 351 -7.43 -12.73 0.17
CA LEU A 351 -7.31 -12.46 -1.27
C LEU A 351 -8.48 -11.63 -1.79
N GLY A 352 -9.28 -11.00 -0.92
CA GLY A 352 -10.38 -10.12 -1.33
C GLY A 352 -11.59 -10.86 -1.90
N SER A 353 -11.81 -12.12 -1.49
CA SER A 353 -12.92 -12.95 -1.99
C SER A 353 -14.31 -12.34 -1.78
N VAL A 354 -14.44 -11.31 -0.94
CA VAL A 354 -15.65 -10.50 -0.77
C VAL A 354 -16.20 -9.90 -2.08
N LEU A 355 -15.35 -9.70 -3.10
CA LEU A 355 -15.76 -9.19 -4.42
C LEU A 355 -16.00 -10.28 -5.46
N ILE A 356 -15.80 -11.56 -5.13
CA ILE A 356 -15.92 -12.66 -6.08
C ILE A 356 -17.30 -13.31 -5.91
N PRO A 357 -18.21 -13.21 -6.88
CA PRO A 357 -19.51 -13.86 -6.82
C PRO A 357 -19.35 -15.38 -6.75
N ALA A 358 -20.20 -16.06 -5.98
CA ALA A 358 -20.21 -17.53 -5.91
C ALA A 358 -20.43 -18.19 -7.28
N SER A 359 -21.11 -17.51 -8.21
CA SER A 359 -21.31 -17.96 -9.60
C SER A 359 -20.04 -17.96 -10.45
N ASP A 360 -18.99 -17.29 -9.99
CA ASP A 360 -17.71 -17.21 -10.70
C ASP A 360 -16.68 -18.19 -10.17
N VAL A 361 -16.96 -18.82 -9.02
CA VAL A 361 -16.14 -19.86 -8.43
C VAL A 361 -16.59 -21.22 -8.97
N ILE A 362 -15.73 -21.83 -9.77
CA ILE A 362 -15.98 -23.17 -10.33
C ILE A 362 -15.10 -24.20 -9.61
N THR A 363 -15.69 -25.36 -9.30
CA THR A 363 -14.96 -26.50 -8.70
C THR A 363 -14.42 -27.47 -9.75
N ALA A 364 -14.95 -27.39 -10.97
CA ALA A 364 -14.55 -28.19 -12.13
C ALA A 364 -14.73 -27.39 -13.43
N LEU A 365 -14.02 -27.79 -14.48
CA LEU A 365 -14.10 -27.15 -15.79
C LEU A 365 -15.48 -27.37 -16.44
N PRO A 366 -16.13 -26.32 -16.98
CA PRO A 366 -17.43 -26.46 -17.64
C PRO A 366 -17.38 -27.35 -18.88
N THR A 367 -18.00 -28.52 -18.85
CA THR A 367 -17.97 -29.51 -19.95
C THR A 367 -18.59 -29.03 -21.27
N SER A 368 -19.34 -27.94 -21.25
CA SER A 368 -19.94 -27.33 -22.44
C SER A 368 -18.94 -26.53 -23.29
N ALA A 369 -17.72 -26.27 -22.80
CA ALA A 369 -16.73 -25.47 -23.50
C ALA A 369 -15.71 -26.35 -24.23
N GLU A 370 -15.42 -26.00 -25.48
CA GLU A 370 -14.42 -26.68 -26.32
C GLU A 370 -12.99 -26.16 -26.08
N ARG A 371 -12.88 -24.89 -25.63
CA ARG A 371 -11.60 -24.18 -25.46
C ARG A 371 -11.57 -23.46 -24.13
N TYR A 372 -10.42 -23.52 -23.47
CA TYR A 372 -10.18 -22.87 -22.18
C TYR A 372 -8.94 -21.99 -22.26
N PHE A 373 -9.10 -20.72 -21.89
CA PHE A 373 -7.98 -19.84 -21.62
C PHE A 373 -7.66 -19.87 -20.13
N TRP A 374 -6.40 -20.11 -19.80
CA TRP A 374 -5.88 -20.13 -18.44
C TRP A 374 -4.93 -18.96 -18.24
N ILE A 375 -5.23 -18.11 -17.25
CA ILE A 375 -4.41 -16.97 -16.87
C ILE A 375 -3.67 -17.32 -15.58
N GLU A 376 -2.34 -17.30 -15.65
CA GLU A 376 -1.44 -17.66 -14.55
C GLU A 376 -0.44 -16.54 -14.27
N ILE A 377 -0.15 -16.27 -13.00
CA ILE A 377 0.89 -15.33 -12.58
C ILE A 377 2.06 -16.08 -11.91
N HIS A 378 3.29 -15.82 -12.36
CA HIS A 378 4.48 -16.59 -11.99
C HIS A 378 4.94 -16.42 -10.54
N ASP A 379 4.52 -15.33 -9.90
CA ASP A 379 4.90 -14.93 -8.54
C ASP A 379 3.78 -15.19 -7.51
N SER A 380 2.79 -16.05 -7.83
CA SER A 380 1.79 -16.47 -6.85
C SER A 380 2.36 -17.57 -5.95
N PRO A 381 2.07 -17.58 -4.64
CA PRO A 381 2.52 -18.65 -3.74
C PRO A 381 1.82 -20.01 -3.98
N GLY A 382 0.86 -20.09 -4.93
CA GLY A 382 0.24 -21.34 -5.35
C GLY A 382 1.15 -22.16 -6.28
N ASP A 383 1.05 -23.49 -6.18
CA ASP A 383 1.70 -24.39 -7.12
C ASP A 383 1.13 -24.17 -8.54
N ARG A 384 2.03 -24.14 -9.54
CA ARG A 384 1.62 -24.06 -10.94
C ARG A 384 0.85 -25.31 -11.30
N HIS A 385 -0.40 -25.14 -11.69
CA HIS A 385 -1.26 -26.25 -12.09
C HIS A 385 -1.72 -26.04 -13.53
N PRO A 386 -0.96 -26.53 -14.53
CA PRO A 386 -1.49 -26.60 -15.89
C PRO A 386 -2.78 -27.42 -15.84
N LEU A 387 -3.81 -26.96 -16.57
CA LEU A 387 -5.06 -27.71 -16.67
C LEU A 387 -4.74 -29.12 -17.22
N PRO A 388 -5.42 -30.19 -16.74
CA PRO A 388 -5.20 -31.56 -17.19
C PRO A 388 -5.82 -31.81 -18.58
N LEU A 389 -5.56 -30.91 -19.52
CA LEU A 389 -6.10 -30.83 -20.87
C LEU A 389 -4.97 -30.69 -21.88
N PRO A 390 -5.17 -31.06 -23.16
CA PRO A 390 -4.21 -30.79 -24.22
C PRO A 390 -3.92 -29.29 -24.36
N LEU A 391 -2.66 -28.91 -24.15
CA LEU A 391 -2.17 -27.55 -24.37
C LEU A 391 -1.98 -27.30 -25.87
N VAL A 392 -2.54 -26.19 -26.36
CA VAL A 392 -2.45 -25.78 -27.77
C VAL A 392 -1.40 -24.70 -27.96
N ASP A 393 -1.46 -23.66 -27.15
CA ASP A 393 -0.61 -22.48 -27.28
C ASP A 393 -0.37 -21.83 -25.92
N THR A 394 0.76 -21.15 -25.77
CA THR A 394 1.13 -20.41 -24.58
C THR A 394 1.81 -19.11 -24.98
N LYS A 395 1.38 -18.01 -24.39
CA LYS A 395 1.96 -16.68 -24.62
C LYS A 395 2.26 -15.97 -23.31
N ASP A 396 3.48 -15.46 -23.20
CA ASP A 396 3.96 -14.75 -22.03
C ASP A 396 3.80 -13.24 -22.14
N PHE A 397 3.36 -12.63 -21.04
CA PHE A 397 3.17 -11.20 -20.83
C PHE A 397 3.93 -10.78 -19.57
N GLY A 398 5.27 -10.86 -19.63
CA GLY A 398 6.13 -10.58 -18.49
C GLY A 398 6.05 -11.67 -17.42
N LYS A 399 5.35 -11.38 -16.31
CA LYS A 399 5.15 -12.35 -15.21
C LYS A 399 3.79 -13.03 -15.22
N VAL A 400 2.97 -12.77 -16.23
CA VAL A 400 1.67 -13.41 -16.43
C VAL A 400 1.72 -14.18 -17.73
N THR A 401 1.15 -15.38 -17.74
CA THR A 401 1.08 -16.25 -18.91
C THR A 401 -0.38 -16.53 -19.23
N LEU A 402 -0.68 -16.55 -20.54
CA LEU A 402 -1.94 -17.00 -21.09
C LEU A 402 -1.72 -18.32 -21.82
N SER A 403 -2.41 -19.38 -21.38
CA SER A 403 -2.34 -20.69 -22.01
C SER A 403 -3.70 -21.09 -22.58
N LEU A 404 -3.73 -21.63 -23.80
CA LEU A 404 -4.91 -22.13 -24.47
C LEU A 404 -4.94 -23.66 -24.41
N TYR A 405 -6.05 -24.21 -23.90
CA TYR A 405 -6.29 -25.64 -23.80
C TYR A 405 -7.53 -26.04 -24.60
N LEU A 406 -7.58 -27.30 -25.06
CA LEU A 406 -8.76 -27.90 -25.69
C LEU A 406 -9.47 -28.87 -24.74
N ALA A 407 -10.79 -28.95 -24.84
CA ALA A 407 -11.54 -30.05 -24.29
C ALA A 407 -11.12 -31.39 -24.94
N GLN A 408 -11.26 -32.48 -24.18
CA GLN A 408 -11.05 -33.83 -24.71
C GLN A 408 -12.23 -34.32 -25.55
#